data_AF-A0A7S1VC53-F1
#
_entry.id   AF-A0A7S1VC53-F1
#
_cell.length_a   1.000
_cell.length_b   1.000
_cell.length_c   1.000
_cell.angle_alpha   90.00
_cell.angle_beta   90.00
_cell.angle_gamma   90.00
#
_symmetry.space_group_name_H-M   'P 1'
#
loop_
_entity.id
_entity.type
_entity.pdbx_description
1 polymer ?
#
loop_
_entity_poly.entity_id
_entity_poly.type
_entity_poly.pdbx_seq_one_letter_code
_entity_poly.pdbx_strand_id
1 'polypeptide(L)'
;GEEELGRALLDMHVYFIRPVEPLPLYYERDYGPSNGGRIDRQAVYSWWVQLKKEVDGPRLEMELDEEVAAVQWLTFEELEDWIEEDWKLLREKKTNTIDPAFEGR
;
A
#
# COMPACT_ATOMS: atom_id res chain seq x y z
N GLY A 1 27.86 -2.04 -11.09
CA GLY A 1 26.81 -2.41 -12.07
C GLY A 1 25.77 -3.30 -11.41
N GLU A 2 24.61 -3.55 -12.04
CA GLU A 2 23.53 -4.39 -11.47
C GLU A 2 24.03 -5.78 -10.98
N GLU A 3 25.04 -6.33 -11.65
CA GLU A 3 25.73 -7.58 -11.27
C GLU A 3 26.51 -7.49 -9.94
N GLU A 4 27.15 -6.36 -9.65
CA GLU A 4 27.83 -6.12 -8.37
C GLU A 4 26.81 -5.91 -7.24
N LEU A 5 25.68 -5.26 -7.53
CA LEU A 5 24.59 -5.08 -6.58
C LEU A 5 23.95 -6.43 -6.22
N GLY A 6 23.73 -7.29 -7.21
CA GLY A 6 23.21 -8.65 -7.03
C GLY A 6 24.15 -9.56 -6.21
N ARG A 7 25.47 -9.46 -6.40
CA ARG A 7 26.46 -10.18 -5.57
C ARG A 7 26.54 -9.63 -4.15
N ALA A 8 26.49 -8.32 -3.97
CA ALA A 8 26.47 -7.69 -2.64
C ALA A 8 25.23 -8.10 -1.83
N LEU A 9 24.08 -8.24 -2.48
CA LEU A 9 22.83 -8.74 -1.87
C LEU A 9 22.91 -10.23 -1.49
N LEU A 10 23.63 -11.06 -2.27
CA LEU A 10 23.84 -12.48 -1.95
C LEU A 10 24.81 -12.69 -0.78
N ASP A 11 25.82 -11.82 -0.61
CA ASP A 11 26.73 -11.87 0.53
C ASP A 11 26.07 -11.37 1.84
N MET A 12 25.00 -10.58 1.73
CA MET A 12 24.13 -10.21 2.85
C MET A 12 23.22 -11.39 3.25
N HIS A 13 23.80 -12.35 3.95
CA HIS A 13 23.02 -13.43 4.55
C HIS A 13 21.97 -12.83 5.49
N VAL A 14 20.70 -13.09 5.23
CA VAL A 14 19.58 -12.68 6.09
C VAL A 14 19.57 -13.57 7.33
N TYR A 15 19.57 -12.97 8.53
CA TYR A 15 19.54 -13.72 9.78
C TYR A 15 18.11 -13.96 10.26
N PHE A 16 17.23 -12.98 10.07
CA PHE A 16 15.85 -13.05 10.53
C PHE A 16 14.91 -12.28 9.60
N ILE A 17 13.76 -12.88 9.33
CA ILE A 17 12.63 -12.21 8.69
C ILE A 17 11.45 -12.34 9.64
N ARG A 18 10.87 -11.21 10.06
CA ARG A 18 9.69 -11.18 10.93
C ARG A 18 8.65 -10.22 10.40
N PRO A 19 7.35 -10.50 10.56
CA PRO A 19 6.33 -9.50 10.27
C PRO A 19 6.57 -8.24 11.12
N VAL A 20 6.31 -7.06 10.53
CA VAL A 20 6.31 -5.78 11.25
C VAL A 20 5.16 -5.75 12.24
N GLU A 21 3.98 -6.17 11.79
CA GLU A 21 2.77 -6.40 12.56
C GLU A 21 2.11 -7.72 12.10
N PRO A 22 1.34 -8.41 12.96
CA PRO A 22 0.68 -9.65 12.60
C PRO A 22 -0.46 -9.45 11.59
N LEU A 23 -0.90 -8.20 11.42
CA LEU A 23 -1.96 -7.80 10.50
C LEU A 23 -1.36 -7.14 9.25
N PRO A 24 -2.02 -7.25 8.09
CA PRO A 24 -1.66 -6.45 6.92
C PRO A 24 -1.91 -4.95 7.15
N LEU A 25 -1.07 -4.13 6.54
CA LEU A 25 -1.22 -2.68 6.47
C LEU A 25 -2.14 -2.35 5.32
N TYR A 26 -3.18 -1.58 5.60
CA TYR A 26 -4.07 -1.02 4.61
C TYR A 26 -3.83 0.45 4.51
N TYR A 27 -3.79 0.97 3.29
CA TYR A 27 -3.63 2.39 3.08
C TYR A 27 -4.34 2.87 1.83
N GLU A 28 -4.72 4.14 1.87
CA GLU A 28 -5.27 4.90 0.76
C GLU A 28 -4.18 5.84 0.22
N ARG A 29 -3.96 5.82 -1.10
CA ARG A 29 -3.13 6.80 -1.81
C ARG A 29 -4.02 7.76 -2.59
N ASP A 30 -3.85 9.06 -2.38
CA ASP A 30 -4.43 10.11 -3.21
C ASP A 30 -3.33 10.73 -4.09
N TYR A 31 -3.41 10.47 -5.40
CA TYR A 31 -2.45 11.00 -6.37
C TYR A 31 -2.75 12.46 -6.78
N GLY A 32 -3.79 13.06 -6.21
CA GLY A 32 -4.18 14.44 -6.40
C GLY A 32 -4.83 14.74 -7.77
N PRO A 33 -5.20 16.02 -7.99
CA PRO A 33 -5.96 16.43 -9.18
C PRO A 33 -5.21 16.23 -10.51
N SER A 34 -3.87 16.32 -10.50
CA SER A 34 -3.03 16.11 -11.69
C SER A 34 -3.10 14.69 -12.25
N ASN A 35 -3.50 13.72 -11.42
CA ASN A 35 -3.68 12.33 -11.79
C ASN A 35 -5.17 11.96 -11.95
N GLY A 36 -6.03 12.95 -12.25
CA GLY A 36 -7.45 12.74 -12.45
C GLY A 36 -8.21 12.43 -11.16
N GLY A 37 -7.68 12.80 -10.00
CA GLY A 37 -8.27 12.48 -8.70
C GLY A 37 -8.29 10.99 -8.41
N ARG A 38 -7.29 10.25 -8.94
CA ARG A 38 -7.16 8.81 -8.71
C ARG A 38 -6.86 8.55 -7.24
N ILE A 39 -7.64 7.64 -6.67
CA ILE A 39 -7.44 7.11 -5.34
C ILE A 39 -7.18 5.60 -5.47
N ASP A 40 -6.06 5.14 -4.93
CA ASP A 40 -5.74 3.72 -4.85
C ASP A 40 -5.85 3.24 -3.41
N ARG A 41 -6.39 2.02 -3.23
CA ARG A 41 -6.49 1.36 -1.93
C ARG A 41 -5.77 0.04 -1.99
N GLN A 42 -4.87 -0.19 -1.04
CA GLN A 42 -3.94 -1.31 -1.08
C GLN A 42 -3.79 -1.97 0.28
N ALA A 43 -3.55 -3.28 0.24
CA ALA A 43 -3.30 -4.14 1.39
C ALA A 43 -1.91 -4.77 1.25
N VAL A 44 -1.04 -4.58 2.22
CA VAL A 44 0.35 -5.08 2.16
C VAL A 44 0.76 -5.76 3.46
N TYR A 45 1.50 -6.85 3.36
CA TYR A 45 2.20 -7.44 4.50
C TYR A 45 3.63 -6.92 4.56
N SER A 46 3.97 -6.23 5.64
CA SER A 46 5.29 -5.66 5.84
C SER A 46 6.14 -6.56 6.75
N TRP A 47 7.40 -6.80 6.37
CA TRP A 47 8.33 -7.66 7.12
C TRP A 47 9.63 -6.90 7.39
N TRP A 48 10.15 -7.03 8.61
CA TRP A 48 11.49 -6.61 8.98
C TRP A 48 12.48 -7.68 8.52
N VAL A 49 13.51 -7.24 7.78
CA VAL A 49 14.64 -8.08 7.38
C VAL A 49 15.87 -7.64 8.16
N GLN A 50 16.45 -8.55 8.95
CA GLN A 50 17.72 -8.32 9.63
C GLN A 50 18.87 -8.96 8.84
N LEU A 51 19.86 -8.14 8.49
CA LEU A 51 21.04 -8.54 7.71
C LEU A 51 22.18 -8.96 8.66
N LYS A 52 22.99 -9.96 8.26
CA LYS A 52 24.05 -10.56 9.09
C LYS A 52 25.19 -9.61 9.45
N LYS A 53 25.46 -8.60 8.61
CA LYS A 53 26.40 -7.54 8.98
C LYS A 53 25.61 -6.53 9.78
N GLU A 54 25.98 -6.30 11.04
CA GLU A 54 25.55 -5.12 11.79
C GLU A 54 25.93 -3.92 10.93
N VAL A 55 24.94 -3.38 10.22
CA VAL A 55 25.03 -2.04 9.68
C VAL A 55 24.85 -1.19 10.93
N ASP A 56 25.96 -0.67 11.47
CA ASP A 56 25.92 0.37 12.51
C ASP A 56 25.09 1.52 11.94
N GLY A 57 23.81 1.52 12.29
CA GLY A 57 22.82 2.35 11.64
C GLY A 57 21.57 2.37 12.51
N PRO A 58 20.92 3.54 12.62
CA PRO A 58 19.68 3.64 13.36
C PRO A 58 18.65 2.69 12.75
N ARG A 59 17.75 2.18 13.60
CA ARG A 59 16.52 1.53 13.13
C ARG A 59 15.84 2.51 12.18
N LEU A 60 15.72 2.13 10.90
CA LEU A 60 14.97 2.92 9.92
C LEU A 60 13.52 2.98 10.40
N GLU A 61 13.07 4.18 10.75
CA GLU A 61 11.65 4.45 10.93
C GLU A 61 11.00 4.41 9.56
N MET A 62 9.82 3.78 9.48
CA MET A 62 9.06 3.73 8.24
C MET A 62 8.38 5.08 8.06
N GLU A 63 8.84 5.86 7.10
CA GLU A 63 8.18 7.09 6.68
C GLU A 63 7.30 6.79 5.45
N LEU A 64 6.03 7.17 5.53
CA LEU A 64 5.10 7.11 4.41
C LEU A 64 5.15 8.44 3.66
N ASP A 65 5.05 8.38 2.33
CA ASP A 65 5.05 9.57 1.49
C ASP A 65 3.75 10.39 1.65
N GLU A 66 3.74 11.61 1.11
CA GLU A 66 2.61 12.54 1.19
C GLU A 66 1.37 12.09 0.40
N GLU A 67 1.52 11.12 -0.50
CA GLU A 67 0.39 10.58 -1.26
C GLU A 67 -0.40 9.58 -0.40
N VAL A 68 0.21 8.99 0.64
CA VAL A 68 -0.52 8.12 1.58
C VAL A 68 -1.42 8.98 2.48
N ALA A 69 -2.69 9.05 2.14
CA ALA A 69 -3.68 9.88 2.81
C ALA A 69 -4.23 9.24 4.09
N ALA A 70 -4.28 7.91 4.16
CA ALA A 70 -4.77 7.17 5.33
C ALA A 70 -4.06 5.82 5.47
N VAL A 71 -3.90 5.35 6.70
CA VAL A 71 -3.26 4.06 7.00
C VAL A 71 -3.88 3.40 8.24
N GLN A 72 -4.09 2.08 8.17
CA GLN A 72 -4.57 1.28 9.30
C GLN A 72 -4.10 -0.17 9.19
N TRP A 73 -3.78 -0.79 10.32
CA TRP A 73 -3.59 -2.25 10.41
C TRP A 73 -4.96 -2.89 10.63
N LEU A 74 -5.42 -3.74 9.70
CA LEU A 74 -6.75 -4.35 9.79
C LEU A 74 -6.66 -5.88 9.83
N THR A 75 -7.62 -6.50 10.50
CA THR A 75 -7.97 -7.90 10.29
C THR A 75 -8.57 -8.11 8.90
N PHE A 76 -8.72 -9.37 8.47
CA PHE A 76 -9.42 -9.68 7.23
C PHE A 76 -10.91 -9.32 7.27
N GLU A 77 -11.56 -9.48 8.43
CA GLU A 77 -12.97 -9.11 8.62
C GLU A 77 -13.16 -7.59 8.47
N GLU A 78 -12.33 -6.79 9.14
CA GLU A 78 -12.36 -5.34 9.01
C GLU A 78 -12.03 -4.86 7.58
N LEU A 79 -11.16 -5.59 6.85
CA LEU A 79 -10.93 -5.31 5.44
C LEU A 79 -12.19 -5.56 4.60
N GLU A 80 -12.86 -6.71 4.82
CA GLU A 80 -14.07 -7.06 4.08
C GLU A 80 -15.14 -5.99 4.26
N ASP A 81 -15.36 -5.55 5.50
CA ASP A 81 -16.27 -4.45 5.82
C ASP A 81 -15.88 -3.16 5.08
N TRP A 82 -14.60 -2.79 5.11
CA TRP A 82 -14.12 -1.57 4.48
C TRP A 82 -14.27 -1.59 2.96
N ILE A 83 -13.96 -2.74 2.33
CA ILE A 83 -14.19 -2.97 0.91
C ILE A 83 -15.69 -2.88 0.60
N GLU A 84 -16.56 -3.51 1.39
CA GLU A 84 -18.01 -3.46 1.18
C GLU A 84 -18.58 -2.03 1.28
N GLU A 85 -18.15 -1.25 2.26
CA GLU A 85 -18.53 0.16 2.40
C GLU A 85 -18.10 0.97 1.16
N ASP A 86 -16.88 0.77 0.69
CA ASP A 86 -16.35 1.47 -0.47
C ASP A 86 -17.08 1.06 -1.77
N TRP A 87 -17.43 -0.23 -1.92
CA TRP A 87 -18.28 -0.70 -3.01
C TRP A 87 -19.68 -0.08 -3.00
N LYS A 88 -20.27 0.14 -1.82
CA LYS A 88 -21.56 0.83 -1.68
C LYS A 88 -21.43 2.27 -2.17
N LEU A 89 -20.40 2.99 -1.71
CA LEU A 89 -20.14 4.38 -2.13
C LEU A 89 -19.91 4.50 -3.65
N LEU A 90 -19.20 3.55 -4.26
CA LEU A 90 -18.98 3.53 -5.71
C LEU A 90 -20.28 3.25 -6.50
N ARG A 91 -21.15 2.36 -5.99
CA ARG A 91 -22.48 2.11 -6.60
C ARG A 91 -23.36 3.35 -6.52
N GLU A 92 -23.39 4.01 -5.37
CA GLU A 92 -24.17 5.23 -5.14
C GLU A 92 -23.68 6.40 -6.00
N LYS A 93 -22.36 6.55 -6.17
CA LYS A 93 -21.78 7.51 -7.11
C LYS A 93 -22.17 7.21 -8.56
N LYS A 94 -22.14 5.95 -9.01
CA LYS A 94 -22.56 5.56 -10.36
C LYS A 94 -24.06 5.81 -10.63
N THR A 95 -24.92 5.75 -9.61
CA THR A 95 -26.34 6.12 -9.79
C THR A 95 -26.57 7.63 -9.96
N ASN A 96 -25.62 8.49 -9.57
CA ASN A 96 -25.72 9.95 -9.71
C ASN A 96 -24.97 10.52 -10.93
N THR A 97 -24.33 9.68 -11.73
CA THR A 97 -23.69 10.04 -13.01
C THR A 97 -24.16 9.12 -14.13
N ILE A 98 -25.46 9.18 -14.44
CA ILE A 98 -25.87 8.97 -15.83
C ILE A 98 -25.60 10.29 -16.53
N ASP A 99 -24.51 10.36 -17.28
CA ASP A 99 -24.30 11.44 -18.23
C ASP A 99 -25.33 11.26 -19.37
N PRO A 100 -26.29 12.19 -19.56
CA PRO A 100 -27.28 12.07 -20.63
C PRO A 100 -26.68 12.14 -22.04
N ALA A 101 -25.37 12.38 -22.18
CA ALA A 101 -24.67 12.43 -23.47
C ALA A 101 -24.59 11.09 -24.24
N PHE A 102 -25.05 9.97 -23.67
CA PHE A 102 -25.02 8.65 -24.33
C PHE A 102 -26.39 8.08 -24.75
N GLU A 103 -27.49 8.82 -24.58
CA GLU A 103 -28.77 8.50 -25.24
C GLU A 103 -28.89 9.26 -26.56
N GLY A 104 -28.15 8.82 -27.58
CA GLY A 104 -28.32 9.36 -28.94
C GLY A 104 -27.08 9.30 -29.82
N ARG A 105 -26.63 8.09 -30.17
CA ARG A 105 -25.93 7.82 -31.43
C ARG A 105 -26.37 6.47 -31.99
#